data_AF-A0A258M2Y5-F1
#
_entry.id   AF-A0A258M2Y5-F1
#
_cell.length_a   1.000
_cell.length_b   1.000
_cell.length_c   1.000
_cell.angle_alpha   90.00
_cell.angle_beta   90.00
_cell.angle_gamma   90.00
#
_symmetry.space_group_name_H-M   'P 1'
#
loop_
_entity.id
_entity.type
_entity.pdbx_description
1 polymer ?
#
loop_
_entity_poly.entity_id
_entity_poly.type
_entity_poly.pdbx_seq_one_letter_code
_entity_poly.pdbx_strand_id
1 'polypeptide(L)'
;MGSISWILAKDWPLNFGGKPHFALPAWIPITFELTVLFSAVGMVMTFCYLCQIAPFVKKHHFHKRATDDLFVMVIECTEKTNTDDLKAFLSGNGAIETDVQIAEDGWWLGRYDKDEILFDNKQIVTA
;
A
#
# COMPACT_ATOMS: atom_id res chain seq x y z
N MET A 1 -17.13 -23.67 -6.59
CA MET A 1 -18.17 -24.72 -6.41
C MET A 1 -17.70 -25.91 -5.57
N GLY A 2 -16.39 -26.23 -5.51
CA GLY A 2 -15.90 -27.42 -4.80
C GLY A 2 -16.21 -27.48 -3.31
N SER A 3 -16.10 -26.35 -2.58
CA SER A 3 -16.40 -26.27 -1.14
C SER A 3 -17.88 -26.51 -0.82
N ILE A 4 -18.79 -25.88 -1.57
CA ILE A 4 -20.25 -26.09 -1.43
C ILE A 4 -20.61 -27.55 -1.74
N SER A 5 -20.05 -28.11 -2.82
CA SER A 5 -20.30 -29.51 -3.19
C SER A 5 -19.74 -30.50 -2.17
N TRP A 6 -18.60 -30.21 -1.55
CA TRP A 6 -18.02 -31.06 -0.51
C TRP A 6 -18.92 -31.10 0.72
N ILE A 7 -19.39 -29.94 1.20
CA ILE A 7 -20.25 -29.84 2.38
C ILE A 7 -21.61 -30.49 2.14
N LEU A 8 -22.30 -30.10 1.05
CA LEU A 8 -23.71 -30.45 0.85
C LEU A 8 -23.93 -31.81 0.16
N ALA A 9 -22.92 -32.38 -0.49
CA ALA A 9 -23.05 -33.64 -1.21
C ALA A 9 -22.18 -34.78 -0.67
N LYS A 10 -21.12 -34.49 0.12
CA LYS A 10 -20.19 -35.53 0.59
C LYS A 10 -20.07 -35.59 2.11
N ASP A 11 -19.83 -34.46 2.78
CA ASP A 11 -19.57 -34.41 4.22
C ASP A 11 -20.86 -34.56 5.03
N TRP A 12 -21.89 -33.75 4.69
CA TRP A 12 -23.16 -33.78 5.39
C TRP A 12 -24.36 -33.60 4.43
N PRO A 13 -24.82 -34.68 3.78
CA PRO A 13 -25.95 -34.61 2.85
C PRO A 13 -27.27 -34.40 3.60
N LEU A 14 -27.86 -33.20 3.47
CA LEU A 14 -29.15 -32.82 4.05
C LEU A 14 -30.26 -32.84 2.99
N ASN A 15 -31.40 -33.44 3.33
CA ASN A 15 -32.59 -33.40 2.48
C ASN A 15 -33.40 -32.11 2.73
N PHE A 16 -33.24 -31.12 1.85
CA PHE A 16 -34.01 -29.89 1.88
C PHE A 16 -35.21 -29.97 0.93
N GLY A 17 -36.37 -30.39 1.45
CA GLY A 17 -37.63 -30.37 0.70
C GLY A 17 -37.62 -31.23 -0.57
N GLY A 18 -36.85 -32.33 -0.59
CA GLY A 18 -36.78 -33.27 -1.72
C GLY A 18 -35.95 -32.80 -2.92
N LYS A 19 -35.25 -31.66 -2.80
CA LYS A 19 -34.39 -31.14 -3.88
C LYS A 19 -33.09 -31.96 -4.01
N PRO A 20 -32.52 -32.08 -5.21
CA PRO A 20 -31.24 -32.76 -5.40
C PRO A 20 -30.12 -32.01 -4.64
N HIS A 21 -29.20 -32.76 -4.03
CA HIS A 21 -28.05 -32.19 -3.30
C HIS A 21 -27.15 -31.31 -4.18
N PHE A 22 -27.18 -31.50 -5.50
CA PHE A 22 -26.49 -30.68 -6.49
C PHE A 22 -27.46 -29.72 -7.19
N ALA A 23 -27.91 -28.69 -6.47
CA ALA A 23 -28.84 -27.68 -6.97
C ALA A 23 -28.11 -26.45 -7.55
N LEU A 24 -27.57 -26.58 -8.76
CA LEU A 24 -26.82 -25.51 -9.44
C LEU A 24 -27.50 -24.13 -9.44
N PRO A 25 -28.81 -23.99 -9.70
CA PRO A 25 -29.46 -22.67 -9.71
C PRO A 25 -29.40 -21.95 -8.36
N ALA A 26 -29.44 -22.69 -7.25
CA ALA A 26 -29.37 -22.12 -5.91
C ALA A 26 -27.95 -21.67 -5.54
N TRP A 27 -26.92 -22.16 -6.23
CA TRP A 27 -25.52 -21.85 -5.94
C TRP A 27 -25.01 -20.61 -6.66
N ILE A 28 -25.67 -20.22 -7.77
CA ILE A 28 -25.26 -19.07 -8.60
C ILE A 28 -25.13 -17.79 -7.76
N PRO A 29 -26.13 -17.37 -6.95
CA PRO A 29 -26.02 -16.12 -6.18
C PRO A 29 -24.86 -16.16 -5.18
N ILE A 30 -24.68 -17.29 -4.50
CA ILE A 30 -23.63 -17.46 -3.49
C ILE A 30 -22.24 -17.36 -4.14
N THR A 31 -22.05 -18.03 -5.27
CA THR A 31 -20.75 -17.96 -5.97
C THR A 31 -20.49 -16.61 -6.60
N PHE A 32 -21.53 -15.93 -7.11
CA PHE A 32 -21.40 -14.59 -7.64
C PHE A 32 -20.89 -13.63 -6.56
N GLU A 33 -21.57 -13.57 -5.41
CA GLU A 33 -21.16 -12.71 -4.29
C GLU A 33 -19.74 -13.04 -3.80
N LEU A 34 -19.40 -14.33 -3.70
CA LEU A 34 -18.06 -14.75 -3.26
C LEU A 34 -16.96 -14.32 -4.24
N THR A 35 -17.22 -14.41 -5.55
CA THR A 35 -16.26 -13.94 -6.57
C THR A 35 -16.08 -12.43 -6.55
N VAL A 36 -17.15 -11.67 -6.33
CA VAL A 36 -17.10 -10.21 -6.19
C VAL A 36 -16.36 -9.82 -4.92
N LEU A 37 -16.59 -10.53 -3.82
CA LEU A 37 -15.88 -10.30 -2.57
C LEU A 37 -14.36 -10.54 -2.73
N PHE A 38 -13.96 -11.69 -3.30
CA PHE A 38 -12.54 -11.98 -3.50
C PHE A 38 -11.86 -11.05 -4.50
N SER A 39 -12.56 -10.60 -5.55
CA SER A 39 -12.00 -9.64 -6.49
C SER A 39 -11.79 -8.27 -5.84
N ALA A 40 -12.77 -7.77 -5.08
CA ALA A 40 -12.66 -6.50 -4.37
C ALA A 40 -11.56 -6.53 -3.31
N VAL A 41 -11.55 -7.55 -2.44
CA VAL A 41 -10.54 -7.67 -1.38
C VAL A 41 -9.14 -7.91 -1.97
N GLY A 42 -9.04 -8.74 -3.01
CA GLY A 42 -7.78 -8.98 -3.73
C GLY A 42 -7.18 -7.69 -4.31
N MET A 43 -8.01 -6.88 -4.98
CA MET A 43 -7.57 -5.60 -5.55
C MET A 43 -7.12 -4.60 -4.48
N VAL A 44 -7.84 -4.52 -3.35
CA VAL A 44 -7.45 -3.63 -2.25
C VAL A 44 -6.12 -4.08 -1.64
N MET A 45 -5.94 -5.39 -1.42
CA MET A 45 -4.68 -5.91 -0.86
C MET A 45 -3.49 -5.71 -1.81
N THR A 46 -3.65 -5.93 -3.11
CA THR A 46 -2.57 -5.69 -4.08
C THR A 46 -2.23 -4.22 -4.20
N PHE A 47 -3.22 -3.33 -4.19
CA PHE A 47 -3.00 -1.88 -4.17
C PHE A 47 -2.22 -1.45 -2.93
N CYS A 48 -2.64 -1.90 -1.74
CA CYS A 48 -1.95 -1.60 -0.48
C CYS A 48 -0.51 -2.08 -0.49
N TYR A 49 -0.26 -3.28 -1.03
CA TYR A 49 1.09 -3.84 -1.16
C TYR A 49 1.98 -3.02 -2.12
N LEU A 50 1.49 -2.71 -3.32
CA LEU A 50 2.26 -1.99 -4.35
C LEU A 50 2.56 -0.53 -3.95
N CYS A 51 1.58 0.18 -3.40
CA CYS A 51 1.74 1.57 -2.96
C CYS A 51 2.45 1.70 -1.61
N GLN A 52 2.86 0.57 -1.04
CA GLN A 52 3.51 0.51 0.25
C GLN A 52 2.69 1.14 1.41
N ILE A 53 1.36 0.99 1.39
CA ILE A 53 0.44 1.58 2.38
C ILE A 53 -0.23 0.49 3.22
N ALA A 54 -0.22 0.67 4.53
CA ALA A 54 -1.00 -0.14 5.45
C ALA A 54 -1.36 0.66 6.70
N PRO A 55 -2.45 0.30 7.39
CA PRO A 55 -2.64 0.74 8.77
C PRO A 55 -1.37 0.36 9.54
N PHE A 56 -0.79 1.30 10.28
CA PHE A 56 0.47 1.15 11.06
C PHE A 56 1.79 1.40 10.32
N VAL A 57 1.78 1.76 9.03
CA VAL A 57 3.00 2.17 8.32
C VAL A 57 3.13 3.68 8.32
N LYS A 58 4.23 4.19 8.85
CA LYS A 58 4.55 5.63 8.80
C LYS A 58 5.34 5.89 7.52
N LYS A 59 4.84 6.81 6.69
CA LYS A 59 5.57 7.32 5.51
C LYS A 59 6.11 8.72 5.78
N HIS A 60 7.28 9.00 5.23
CA HIS A 60 7.94 10.30 5.33
C HIS A 60 7.12 11.37 4.60
N HIS A 61 6.78 12.45 5.30
CA HIS A 61 6.04 13.58 4.73
C HIS A 61 7.02 14.72 4.42
N PHE A 62 7.35 14.91 3.14
CA PHE A 62 8.31 15.93 2.70
C PHE A 62 7.84 17.36 3.00
N HIS A 63 6.54 17.62 2.90
CA HIS A 63 5.96 18.91 3.26
C HIS A 63 4.52 18.75 3.73
N LYS A 64 4.18 19.39 4.86
CA LYS A 64 2.82 19.27 5.46
C LYS A 64 1.72 19.84 4.56
N ARG A 65 2.06 20.82 3.73
CA ARG A 65 1.12 21.50 2.83
C ARG A 65 1.04 20.86 1.43
N ALA A 66 1.70 19.72 1.22
CA ALA A 66 1.69 19.02 -0.07
C ALA A 66 0.29 18.56 -0.51
N THR A 67 -0.62 18.35 0.45
CA THR A 67 -2.00 17.91 0.19
C THR A 67 -2.97 19.08 -0.01
N ASP A 68 -2.57 20.31 0.36
CA ASP A 68 -3.46 21.48 0.41
C ASP A 68 -3.19 22.44 -0.76
N ASP A 69 -2.06 23.15 -0.75
CA ASP A 69 -1.81 24.26 -1.67
C ASP A 69 -0.51 24.18 -2.50
N LEU A 70 0.44 23.31 -2.12
CA LEU A 70 1.75 23.22 -2.76
C LEU A 70 1.95 21.91 -3.50
N PHE A 71 2.45 21.99 -4.73
CA PHE A 71 2.98 20.83 -5.45
C PHE A 71 4.43 20.58 -5.04
N VAL A 72 4.70 19.39 -4.51
CA VAL A 72 6.03 19.00 -4.05
C VAL A 72 6.67 18.05 -5.05
N MET A 73 7.86 18.40 -5.50
CA MET A 73 8.70 17.55 -6.34
C MET A 73 9.87 17.03 -5.50
N VAL A 74 10.02 15.71 -5.46
CA VAL A 74 11.11 15.05 -4.75
C VAL A 74 12.11 14.53 -5.78
N ILE A 75 13.38 14.88 -5.59
CA ILE A 75 14.50 14.42 -6.42
C ILE A 75 15.46 13.65 -5.52
N GLU A 76 15.74 12.40 -5.91
CA GLU A 76 16.72 11.59 -5.21
C GLU A 76 18.13 12.16 -5.43
N CYS A 77 18.82 12.48 -4.33
CA CYS A 77 20.18 12.98 -4.36
C CYS A 77 21.17 11.83 -4.15
N THR A 78 21.74 11.30 -5.23
CA THR A 78 22.84 10.33 -5.16
C THR A 78 24.19 11.03 -4.95
N GLU A 79 25.23 10.31 -4.52
CA GLU A 79 26.62 10.81 -4.30
C GLU A 79 27.22 11.60 -5.47
N LYS A 80 26.74 11.38 -6.70
CA LYS A 80 27.21 12.08 -7.91
C LYS A 80 26.56 13.45 -8.13
N THR A 81 25.58 13.80 -7.30
CA THR A 81 24.71 14.96 -7.51
C THR A 81 25.11 16.09 -6.58
N ASN A 82 25.48 17.25 -7.14
CA ASN A 82 25.76 18.42 -6.32
C ASN A 82 24.45 19.06 -5.86
N THR A 83 24.19 19.02 -4.55
CA THR A 83 22.94 19.52 -3.97
C THR A 83 22.79 21.04 -4.08
N ASP A 84 23.90 21.78 -4.04
CA ASP A 84 23.89 23.25 -4.11
C ASP A 84 23.57 23.75 -5.52
N ASP A 85 24.14 23.11 -6.54
CA ASP A 85 23.85 23.44 -7.95
C ASP A 85 22.39 23.12 -8.30
N LEU A 86 21.85 22.02 -7.78
CA LEU A 86 20.44 21.66 -7.94
C LEU A 86 19.51 22.69 -7.30
N LYS A 87 19.80 23.12 -6.07
CA LYS A 87 19.00 24.17 -5.40
C LYS A 87 19.02 25.47 -6.19
N ALA A 88 20.19 25.88 -6.68
CA ALA A 88 20.32 27.08 -7.49
C ALA A 88 19.54 26.97 -8.80
N PHE A 89 19.62 25.81 -9.47
CA PHE A 89 18.86 25.52 -10.68
C PHE A 89 17.35 25.58 -10.44
N LEU A 90 16.84 24.90 -9.41
CA LEU A 90 15.40 24.88 -9.09
C LEU A 90 14.89 26.27 -8.70
N SER A 91 15.66 27.00 -7.89
CA SER A 91 15.30 28.38 -7.49
C SER A 91 15.26 29.32 -8.70
N GLY A 92 16.19 29.16 -9.65
CA GLY A 92 16.19 29.94 -10.90
C GLY A 92 15.02 29.62 -11.83
N ASN A 93 14.42 28.43 -11.71
CA ASN A 93 13.30 27.97 -12.54
C ASN A 93 11.91 28.13 -11.85
N GLY A 94 11.85 28.86 -10.73
CA GLY A 94 10.58 29.21 -10.08
C GLY A 94 10.16 28.33 -8.91
N ALA A 95 11.08 27.55 -8.32
CA ALA A 95 10.81 26.90 -7.04
C ALA A 95 10.61 27.96 -5.93
N ILE A 96 9.48 27.89 -5.23
CA ILE A 96 9.14 28.80 -4.12
C ILE A 96 9.98 28.48 -2.89
N GLU A 97 10.21 27.18 -2.64
CA GLU A 97 10.96 26.68 -1.49
C GLU A 97 11.76 25.44 -1.91
N THR A 98 12.97 25.30 -1.37
CA THR A 98 13.84 24.15 -1.58
C THR A 98 14.38 23.66 -0.25
N ASP A 99 14.17 22.38 0.07
CA ASP A 99 14.67 21.77 1.30
C ASP A 99 15.36 20.42 1.01
N VAL A 100 16.35 20.07 1.83
CA VAL A 100 17.07 18.79 1.72
C VAL A 100 16.76 17.97 2.96
N GLN A 101 16.01 16.90 2.77
CA GLN A 101 15.58 15.99 3.83
C GLN A 101 16.08 14.58 3.54
N ILE A 102 16.42 13.86 4.61
CA ILE A 102 16.76 12.44 4.54
C ILE A 102 15.45 11.66 4.69
N ALA A 103 15.05 10.97 3.63
CA ALA A 103 13.85 10.14 3.64
C ALA A 103 14.23 8.67 3.81
N GLU A 104 13.48 7.97 4.66
CA GLU A 104 13.59 6.52 4.81
C GLU A 104 12.93 5.82 3.61
N ASP A 105 13.60 4.80 3.07
CA ASP A 105 13.20 4.03 1.89
C ASP A 105 12.32 2.81 2.22
N GLY A 106 12.31 2.39 3.49
CA GLY A 106 11.72 1.14 3.95
C GLY A 106 10.21 1.14 4.22
N TRP A 107 9.71 -0.08 4.44
CA TRP A 107 8.41 -0.33 5.06
C TRP A 107 8.66 -0.71 6.53
N TRP A 108 8.38 0.19 7.47
CA TRP A 108 8.45 -0.14 8.90
C TRP A 108 7.16 0.25 9.63
N LEU A 109 6.90 -0.47 10.71
CA LEU A 109 5.78 -0.18 11.61
C LEU A 109 6.18 0.99 12.51
N GLY A 110 5.43 2.09 12.47
CA GLY A 110 5.72 3.29 13.25
C GLY A 110 4.45 4.03 13.63
N ARG A 111 4.44 4.67 14.81
CA ARG A 111 3.38 5.59 15.23
C ARG A 111 3.77 7.02 14.88
N TYR A 112 2.83 7.83 14.39
CA TYR A 112 3.07 9.25 14.11
C TYR A 112 3.34 10.08 15.37
N ASP A 113 2.87 9.60 16.53
CA ASP A 113 3.03 10.25 17.84
C ASP A 113 4.46 10.17 18.42
N LYS A 114 5.29 9.28 17.86
CA LYS A 114 6.68 9.12 18.30
C LYS A 114 7.66 9.34 17.15
N ASP A 115 8.73 10.05 17.45
CA ASP A 115 9.87 10.23 16.55
C ASP A 115 10.86 9.09 16.75
N GLU A 116 10.42 7.87 16.41
CA GLU A 116 11.26 6.68 16.37
C GLU A 116 11.91 6.59 14.98
N ILE A 117 13.17 7.03 14.87
CA ILE A 117 14.03 6.84 13.69
C ILE A 117 14.79 5.55 13.92
N LEU A 118 14.57 4.51 13.09
CA LEU A 118 15.19 3.19 13.29
C LEU A 118 16.59 3.09 12.67
N PHE A 119 16.87 3.91 11.67
CA PHE A 119 18.14 3.91 10.93
C PHE A 119 18.99 5.13 11.27
N ASP A 120 19.42 5.23 12.53
CA ASP A 120 20.63 6.02 12.82
C ASP A 120 21.84 5.10 12.66
N ASN A 121 22.82 5.54 11.87
CA ASN A 121 24.07 4.87 11.48
C ASN A 121 24.03 3.91 10.27
N LYS A 122 24.24 4.50 9.09
CA LYS A 122 25.38 4.05 8.28
C LYS A 122 26.31 5.25 8.13
N GLN A 123 27.33 5.27 8.98
CA GLN A 123 28.37 6.29 8.95
C GLN A 123 28.89 6.44 7.52
N ILE A 124 28.96 7.70 7.09
CA ILE A 124 29.74 8.14 5.94
C ILE A 124 31.19 7.77 6.29
N VAL A 125 31.63 6.59 5.88
CA VAL A 125 33.05 6.23 5.93
C VAL A 125 33.69 6.97 4.76
N THR A 126 34.17 8.17 5.03
CA THR A 126 35.14 8.86 4.20
C THR A 126 36.41 8.01 4.11
N ALA A 127 36.79 7.64 2.89
CA ALA A 127 38.14 7.27 2.51
C ALA A 127 38.50 8.05 1.24
#